data_AF-A0AAD9B0A9-F1
#
_entry.id   AF-A0AAD9B0A9-F1
#
_cell.length_a   1.000
_cell.length_b   1.000
_cell.length_c   1.000
_cell.angle_alpha   90.00
_cell.angle_beta   90.00
_cell.angle_gamma   90.00
#
_symmetry.space_group_name_H-M   'P 1'
#
loop_
_entity.id
_entity.type
_entity.pdbx_description
1 polymer ?
#
loop_
_entity_poly.entity_id
_entity_poly.type
_entity_poly.pdbx_seq_one_letter_code
_entity_poly.pdbx_strand_id
1 'polypeptide(L)'
;MPRRPSMSASVQSATSPSSVGSSTVQESSGMTQQDIELQKKRARDRKSQQAMRDRNKWTIQKLNDQIAYLNSAMEERSQDVAMLQTRIGVLESENAQLRAQNAALQLSLMGRNDNSGPGDDSFVFERRLSDSPWELPSRNTAPGCIADQVLQGFVDSVRSDGILTSTSSYTPKPKVSALVQQQGRSEDDISNVVADVVRTYPEIETLPKQVAVFQNMALLLKWMVLLDKQSWDLMPSWLRPVPAQLTTPHAAWIDRIPWPRVREYLIANPDITLDDWAATYSSSFDVSWTYEPSLVLITVATDGPGMSEITINPVYEEHLRQLKNWTVANLFRQRFPVIADLIDRDTLESGVCGEFNTS
;
A
#
# COMPACT_ATOMS: atom_id res chain seq x y z
N MET A 1 -33.12 0.45 -32.46
CA MET A 1 -34.15 1.40 -31.99
C MET A 1 -33.67 2.08 -30.71
N PRO A 2 -33.03 3.27 -30.78
CA PRO A 2 -32.79 4.12 -29.61
C PRO A 2 -33.52 5.47 -29.72
N ARG A 3 -34.12 5.90 -28.61
CA ARG A 3 -34.86 7.17 -28.45
C ARG A 3 -33.92 8.37 -28.28
N ARG A 4 -34.20 9.46 -29.01
CA ARG A 4 -33.70 10.83 -28.79
C ARG A 4 -34.44 11.53 -27.62
N PRO A 5 -33.83 12.58 -27.06
CA PRO A 5 -34.53 13.86 -26.83
C PRO A 5 -33.68 15.06 -27.32
N SER A 6 -34.14 15.83 -28.30
CA SER A 6 -34.96 17.06 -28.23
C SER A 6 -34.18 18.32 -27.84
N MET A 7 -33.86 19.13 -28.86
CA MET A 7 -33.34 20.49 -28.76
C MET A 7 -34.48 21.47 -28.44
N SER A 8 -34.22 22.48 -27.60
CA SER A 8 -35.08 23.64 -27.41
C SER A 8 -34.42 24.90 -27.99
N ALA A 9 -35.22 25.71 -28.67
CA ALA A 9 -34.86 26.95 -29.34
C ALA A 9 -35.69 28.12 -28.79
N SER A 10 -35.33 29.33 -29.24
CA SER A 10 -36.08 30.60 -29.20
C SER A 10 -35.78 31.49 -27.96
N VAL A 11 -35.63 32.82 -28.06
CA VAL A 11 -36.38 33.82 -28.85
C VAL A 11 -35.54 35.09 -29.12
N GLN A 12 -35.70 35.69 -30.31
CA GLN A 12 -35.30 37.08 -30.66
C GLN A 12 -36.38 38.08 -30.23
N SER A 13 -36.00 39.30 -29.83
CA SER A 13 -36.94 40.44 -29.79
C SER A 13 -36.21 41.76 -30.06
N ALA A 14 -36.50 42.34 -31.23
CA ALA A 14 -36.22 43.72 -31.57
C ALA A 14 -37.35 44.62 -31.06
N THR A 15 -37.04 45.83 -30.62
CA THR A 15 -38.00 46.95 -30.56
C THR A 15 -37.28 48.28 -30.77
N SER A 16 -37.68 49.00 -31.82
CA SER A 16 -37.55 50.46 -31.90
C SER A 16 -38.81 51.09 -31.30
N PRO A 17 -38.76 52.38 -30.92
CA PRO A 17 -39.63 53.30 -31.65
C PRO A 17 -38.99 54.66 -31.95
N SER A 18 -39.58 55.33 -32.94
CA SER A 18 -39.20 56.64 -33.47
C SER A 18 -40.43 57.57 -33.52
N SER A 19 -40.26 58.85 -33.16
CA SER A 19 -40.94 60.08 -33.66
C SER A 19 -40.71 61.22 -32.66
N VAL A 20 -40.62 62.53 -32.92
CA VAL A 20 -40.59 63.46 -34.09
C VAL A 20 -40.25 64.84 -33.47
N GLY A 21 -39.56 65.75 -34.20
CA GLY A 21 -39.71 67.20 -33.93
C GLY A 21 -38.47 68.09 -34.03
N SER A 22 -38.22 68.60 -35.24
CA SER A 22 -37.67 69.92 -35.65
C SER A 22 -36.73 70.72 -34.72
N SER A 23 -35.54 71.07 -35.23
CA SER A 23 -35.24 72.44 -35.71
C SER A 23 -33.74 72.64 -35.97
N THR A 24 -33.47 73.27 -37.10
CA THR A 24 -32.20 73.74 -37.64
C THR A 24 -31.45 74.66 -36.67
N VAL A 25 -30.19 74.32 -36.34
CA VAL A 25 -29.11 75.30 -36.15
C VAL A 25 -27.79 74.65 -36.61
N GLN A 26 -27.18 75.26 -37.63
CA GLN A 26 -25.78 75.10 -37.98
C GLN A 26 -24.94 75.66 -36.82
N GLU A 27 -24.31 74.78 -36.04
CA GLU A 27 -23.17 75.16 -35.19
C GLU A 27 -22.02 74.23 -35.51
N SER A 28 -20.93 74.83 -35.97
CA SER A 28 -19.62 74.22 -36.12
C SER A 28 -19.12 73.82 -34.72
N SER A 29 -19.46 72.62 -34.27
CA SER A 29 -19.07 72.08 -32.98
C SER A 29 -17.56 71.86 -32.89
N GLY A 30 -16.84 72.84 -32.35
CA GLY A 30 -15.58 72.58 -31.69
C GLY A 30 -15.85 71.71 -30.47
N MET A 31 -15.42 70.45 -30.53
CA MET A 31 -15.61 69.46 -29.45
C MET A 31 -15.00 70.00 -28.15
N THR A 32 -15.79 70.13 -27.08
CA THR A 32 -15.31 70.68 -25.82
C THR A 32 -14.24 69.76 -25.21
N GLN A 33 -13.30 70.33 -24.44
CA GLN A 33 -12.21 69.56 -23.82
C GLN A 33 -12.75 68.39 -22.97
N GLN A 34 -13.89 68.57 -22.31
CA GLN A 34 -14.57 67.54 -21.52
C GLN A 34 -15.15 66.41 -22.38
N ASP A 35 -15.69 66.72 -23.56
CA ASP A 35 -16.18 65.70 -24.50
C ASP A 35 -15.04 64.84 -25.06
N ILE A 36 -13.89 65.47 -25.34
CA ILE A 36 -12.68 64.78 -25.78
C ILE A 36 -12.18 63.81 -24.69
N GLU A 37 -12.18 64.24 -23.42
CA GLU A 37 -11.79 63.39 -22.29
C GLU A 37 -12.76 62.23 -22.06
N LEU A 38 -14.07 62.47 -22.16
CA LEU A 38 -15.09 61.44 -22.05
C LEU A 38 -14.98 60.40 -23.18
N GLN A 39 -14.74 60.84 -24.41
CA GLN A 39 -14.49 59.94 -25.54
C GLN A 39 -13.23 59.10 -25.33
N LYS A 40 -12.13 59.69 -24.84
CA LYS A 40 -10.90 58.96 -24.50
C LYS A 40 -11.14 57.94 -23.38
N LYS A 41 -11.96 58.24 -22.37
CA LYS A 41 -12.32 57.30 -21.30
C LYS A 41 -13.17 56.14 -21.84
N ARG A 42 -14.19 56.42 -22.65
CA ARG A 42 -15.03 55.40 -23.31
C ARG A 42 -14.21 54.51 -24.26
N ALA A 43 -13.26 55.08 -24.99
CA ALA A 43 -12.37 54.32 -25.86
C ALA A 43 -11.44 53.39 -25.08
N ARG A 44 -10.87 53.85 -23.97
CA ARG A 44 -10.07 53.02 -23.06
C ARG A 44 -10.88 51.90 -22.43
N ASP A 45 -12.10 52.19 -21.98
CA ASP A 45 -12.98 51.18 -21.39
C ASP A 45 -13.40 50.09 -22.39
N ARG A 46 -13.71 50.47 -23.64
CA ARG A 46 -13.93 49.48 -24.72
C ARG A 46 -12.71 48.59 -24.95
N LYS A 47 -11.51 49.17 -24.93
CA LYS A 47 -10.25 48.41 -25.12
C LYS A 47 -9.97 47.48 -23.94
N SER A 48 -10.24 47.90 -22.70
CA SER A 48 -10.07 47.04 -21.52
C SER A 48 -11.09 45.90 -21.50
N GLN A 49 -12.35 46.17 -21.83
CA GLN A 49 -13.39 45.15 -21.94
C GLN A 49 -13.06 44.13 -23.03
N GLN A 50 -12.58 44.58 -24.20
CA GLN A 50 -12.13 43.69 -25.27
C GLN A 50 -10.96 42.81 -24.79
N ALA A 51 -9.95 43.40 -24.14
CA ALA A 51 -8.82 42.64 -23.61
C ALA A 51 -9.23 41.61 -22.55
N MET A 52 -10.22 41.93 -21.70
CA MET A 52 -10.77 40.98 -20.72
C MET A 52 -11.53 39.84 -21.42
N ARG A 53 -12.36 40.15 -22.43
CA ARG A 53 -13.07 39.14 -23.22
C ARG A 53 -12.10 38.21 -23.95
N ASP A 54 -11.03 38.75 -24.52
CA ASP A 54 -10.01 37.98 -25.23
C ASP A 54 -9.26 37.04 -24.26
N ARG A 55 -8.93 37.50 -23.04
CA ARG A 55 -8.35 36.65 -21.99
C ARG A 55 -9.28 35.54 -21.54
N ASN A 56 -10.57 35.85 -21.35
CA ASN A 56 -11.55 34.84 -20.97
C ASN A 56 -11.71 33.80 -22.09
N LYS A 57 -11.79 34.24 -23.35
CA LYS A 57 -11.85 33.35 -24.52
C LYS A 57 -10.61 32.45 -24.60
N TRP A 58 -9.43 33.01 -24.38
CA TRP A 58 -8.18 32.23 -24.35
C TRP A 58 -8.16 31.20 -23.21
N THR A 59 -8.63 31.59 -22.01
CA THR A 59 -8.69 30.69 -20.86
C THR A 59 -9.66 29.53 -21.10
N ILE A 60 -10.84 29.82 -21.65
CA ILE A 60 -11.82 28.80 -22.02
C ILE A 60 -11.23 27.85 -23.07
N GLN A 61 -10.54 28.38 -24.07
CA GLN A 61 -9.88 27.54 -25.08
C GLN A 61 -8.84 26.62 -24.45
N LYS A 62 -7.95 27.16 -23.61
CA LYS A 62 -6.93 26.37 -22.90
C LYS A 62 -7.55 25.27 -22.04
N LEU A 63 -8.62 25.58 -21.32
CA LEU A 63 -9.33 24.58 -20.50
C LEU A 63 -9.99 23.51 -21.38
N ASN A 64 -10.60 23.88 -22.49
CA ASN A 64 -11.16 22.91 -23.45
C ASN A 64 -10.08 22.00 -24.04
N ASP A 65 -8.92 22.56 -24.40
CA ASP A 65 -7.78 21.78 -24.92
C ASP A 65 -7.25 20.81 -23.85
N GLN A 66 -7.17 21.24 -22.59
CA GLN A 66 -6.81 20.37 -21.47
C GLN A 66 -7.82 19.26 -21.23
N ILE A 67 -9.13 19.55 -21.27
CA ILE A 67 -10.18 18.54 -21.13
C ILE A 67 -10.11 17.54 -22.28
N ALA A 68 -9.92 18.01 -23.52
CA ALA A 68 -9.77 17.13 -24.68
C ALA A 68 -8.57 16.18 -24.53
N TYR A 69 -7.42 16.71 -24.10
CA TYR A 69 -6.22 15.91 -23.84
C TYR A 69 -6.42 14.89 -22.71
N LEU A 70 -7.01 15.31 -21.60
CA LEU A 70 -7.28 14.40 -20.47
C LEU A 70 -8.25 13.30 -20.85
N ASN A 71 -9.30 13.63 -21.61
CA ASN A 71 -10.25 12.63 -22.11
C ASN A 71 -9.57 11.63 -23.04
N SER A 72 -8.71 12.06 -23.97
CA SER A 72 -7.97 11.13 -24.83
C SER A 72 -7.02 10.23 -24.04
N ALA A 73 -6.32 10.78 -23.04
CA ALA A 73 -5.41 10.01 -22.19
C ALA A 73 -6.15 9.03 -21.27
N MET A 74 -7.37 9.36 -20.83
CA MET A 74 -8.23 8.45 -20.09
C MET A 74 -8.73 7.30 -20.98
N GLU A 75 -9.14 7.60 -22.21
CA GLU A 75 -9.59 6.59 -23.18
C GLU A 75 -8.47 5.59 -23.52
N GLU A 76 -7.25 6.09 -23.77
CA GLU A 76 -6.06 5.26 -24.02
C GLU A 76 -5.78 4.32 -22.84
N ARG A 77 -5.73 4.86 -21.61
CA ARG A 77 -5.56 4.02 -20.42
C ARG A 77 -6.69 3.01 -20.21
N SER A 78 -7.93 3.37 -20.53
CA SER A 78 -9.07 2.45 -20.46
C SER A 78 -8.92 1.29 -21.45
N GLN A 79 -8.38 1.56 -22.64
CA GLN A 79 -8.10 0.54 -23.64
C GLN A 79 -6.96 -0.39 -23.20
N ASP A 80 -5.89 0.17 -22.63
CA ASP A 80 -4.78 -0.62 -22.08
C ASP A 80 -5.24 -1.56 -20.96
N VAL A 81 -6.07 -1.05 -20.04
CA VAL A 81 -6.64 -1.86 -18.96
C VAL A 81 -7.50 -3.00 -19.53
N ALA A 82 -8.35 -2.74 -20.53
CA ALA A 82 -9.16 -3.77 -21.17
C ALA A 82 -8.32 -4.84 -21.88
N MET A 83 -7.21 -4.43 -22.52
CA MET A 83 -6.27 -5.35 -23.15
C MET A 83 -5.58 -6.25 -22.11
N LEU A 84 -5.10 -5.66 -21.01
CA LEU A 84 -4.48 -6.39 -19.90
C LEU A 84 -5.45 -7.36 -19.25
N GLN A 85 -6.70 -6.96 -19.01
CA GLN A 85 -7.75 -7.84 -18.48
C GLN A 85 -8.00 -9.05 -19.40
N THR A 86 -8.06 -8.82 -20.71
CA THR A 86 -8.21 -9.89 -21.69
C THR A 86 -7.01 -10.85 -21.64
N ARG A 87 -5.79 -10.31 -21.53
CA ARG A 87 -4.57 -11.12 -21.45
C ARG A 87 -4.51 -11.95 -20.17
N ILE A 88 -4.91 -11.39 -19.03
CA ILE A 88 -5.01 -12.08 -17.74
C ILE A 88 -5.98 -13.26 -17.87
N GLY A 89 -7.19 -13.05 -18.41
CA GLY A 89 -8.17 -14.14 -18.58
C GLY A 89 -7.66 -15.28 -19.46
N VAL A 90 -6.90 -14.99 -20.52
CA VAL A 90 -6.26 -16.03 -21.34
C VAL A 90 -5.22 -16.80 -20.53
N LEU A 91 -4.32 -16.10 -19.82
CA LEU A 91 -3.28 -16.74 -19.00
C LEU A 91 -3.86 -17.56 -17.84
N GLU A 92 -4.96 -17.11 -17.23
CA GLU A 92 -5.69 -17.86 -16.21
C GLU A 92 -6.27 -19.17 -16.78
N SER A 93 -6.84 -19.11 -17.99
CA SER A 93 -7.36 -20.30 -18.67
C SER A 93 -6.27 -21.30 -19.04
N GLU A 94 -5.12 -20.82 -19.54
CA GLU A 94 -3.94 -21.64 -19.83
C GLU A 94 -3.37 -22.26 -18.55
N ASN A 95 -3.28 -21.49 -17.46
CA ASN A 95 -2.85 -21.99 -16.15
C ASN A 95 -3.80 -23.07 -15.61
N ALA A 96 -5.11 -22.86 -15.71
CA ALA A 96 -6.09 -23.87 -15.30
C ALA A 96 -5.93 -25.16 -16.12
N GLN A 97 -5.68 -25.04 -17.43
CA GLN A 97 -5.45 -26.19 -18.30
C GLN A 97 -4.15 -26.94 -17.95
N LEU A 98 -3.05 -26.22 -17.70
CA LEU A 98 -1.77 -26.82 -17.29
C LEU A 98 -1.89 -27.51 -15.92
N ARG A 99 -2.62 -26.91 -14.96
CA ARG A 99 -2.91 -27.53 -13.66
C ARG A 99 -3.71 -28.83 -13.82
N ALA A 100 -4.73 -28.85 -14.68
CA ALA A 100 -5.50 -30.05 -14.97
C ALA A 100 -4.66 -31.16 -15.63
N GLN A 101 -3.77 -30.80 -16.57
CA GLN A 101 -2.85 -31.74 -17.20
C GLN A 101 -1.86 -32.34 -16.19
N ASN A 102 -1.28 -31.52 -15.30
CA ASN A 102 -0.39 -31.99 -14.25
C ASN A 102 -1.11 -32.96 -13.28
N ALA A 103 -2.34 -32.65 -12.87
CA ALA A 103 -3.14 -33.53 -12.03
C ALA A 103 -3.43 -34.88 -12.73
N ALA A 104 -3.75 -34.86 -14.02
CA ALA A 104 -3.99 -36.06 -14.81
C ALA A 104 -2.71 -36.92 -14.96
N LEU A 105 -1.55 -36.30 -15.18
CA LEU A 105 -0.26 -36.99 -15.23
C LEU A 105 0.11 -37.64 -13.90
N GLN A 106 -0.12 -36.95 -12.78
CA GLN A 106 0.09 -37.50 -11.44
C GLN A 106 -0.80 -38.72 -11.16
N LEU A 107 -2.09 -38.67 -11.55
CA LEU A 107 -2.99 -39.82 -11.44
C LEU A 107 -2.50 -41.02 -12.28
N SER A 108 -2.00 -40.74 -13.49
CA SER A 108 -1.49 -41.77 -14.40
C SER A 108 -0.19 -42.40 -13.89
N LEU A 109 0.65 -41.63 -13.18
CA LEU A 109 1.83 -42.15 -12.48
C LEU A 109 1.44 -43.04 -11.29
N MET A 110 0.42 -42.64 -10.51
CA MET A 110 -0.06 -43.41 -9.36
C MET A 110 -0.69 -44.75 -9.79
N GLY A 111 -1.45 -44.78 -10.89
CA GLY A 111 -2.04 -46.02 -11.42
C GLY A 111 -1.06 -47.00 -12.06
N ARG A 112 0.22 -46.65 -12.20
CA ARG A 112 1.26 -47.50 -12.81
C ARG A 112 2.08 -48.32 -11.80
N ASN A 113 1.88 -48.10 -10.50
CA ASN A 113 2.61 -48.78 -9.43
C ASN A 113 1.89 -50.02 -8.84
N ASP A 114 0.65 -50.32 -9.25
CA ASP A 114 -0.15 -51.43 -8.66
C ASP A 114 0.15 -52.83 -9.23
N ASN A 115 1.31 -53.04 -9.87
CA ASN A 115 1.64 -54.34 -10.45
C ASN A 115 3.09 -54.78 -10.18
N SER A 116 3.45 -55.01 -8.91
CA SER A 116 4.48 -56.01 -8.53
C SER A 116 4.42 -56.35 -7.04
N GLY A 117 4.50 -57.65 -6.74
CA GLY A 117 4.41 -58.25 -5.41
C GLY A 117 5.63 -58.05 -4.51
N PRO A 118 5.65 -58.72 -3.33
CA PRO A 118 6.18 -58.14 -2.11
C PRO A 118 7.68 -58.35 -1.96
N GLY A 119 8.40 -57.26 -1.71
CA GLY A 119 9.82 -57.27 -1.43
C GLY A 119 10.28 -55.86 -1.09
N ASP A 120 10.30 -55.57 0.20
CA ASP A 120 11.29 -54.73 0.87
C ASP A 120 11.69 -53.44 0.14
N ASP A 121 10.88 -52.41 0.30
CA ASP A 121 11.37 -51.10 0.71
C ASP A 121 10.16 -50.21 1.00
N SER A 122 9.96 -49.96 2.28
CA SER A 122 8.94 -49.04 2.77
C SER A 122 9.37 -47.60 2.47
N PHE A 123 9.30 -47.18 1.21
CA PHE A 123 9.30 -45.75 0.88
C PHE A 123 7.91 -45.18 1.18
N VAL A 124 7.62 -45.13 2.48
CA VAL A 124 6.61 -44.23 3.03
C VAL A 124 7.05 -42.83 2.63
N PHE A 125 6.26 -42.17 1.79
CA PHE A 125 6.39 -40.74 1.53
C PHE A 125 5.90 -40.02 2.80
N GLU A 126 6.65 -40.18 3.90
CA GLU A 126 6.55 -39.31 5.06
C GLU A 126 6.92 -37.93 4.54
N ARG A 127 5.89 -37.09 4.36
CA ARG A 127 6.03 -35.63 4.32
C ARG A 127 6.91 -35.28 5.51
N ARG A 128 8.21 -35.08 5.27
CA ARG A 128 9.16 -34.66 6.29
C ARG A 128 8.51 -33.49 7.01
N LEU A 129 8.18 -33.67 8.29
CA LEU A 129 8.15 -32.53 9.19
C LEU A 129 9.53 -31.93 9.01
N SER A 130 9.60 -30.71 8.49
CA SER A 130 10.88 -30.04 8.37
C SER A 130 11.47 -29.93 9.77
N ASP A 131 12.64 -30.53 9.97
CA ASP A 131 13.38 -30.41 11.25
C ASP A 131 13.81 -28.95 11.50
N SER A 132 13.76 -28.12 10.46
CA SER A 132 14.19 -26.73 10.45
C SER A 132 13.07 -25.78 10.90
N PRO A 133 13.28 -24.94 11.93
CA PRO A 133 12.27 -24.02 12.43
C PRO A 133 11.80 -22.98 11.40
N TRP A 134 12.64 -22.65 10.41
CA TRP A 134 12.29 -21.67 9.35
C TRP A 134 11.34 -22.23 8.27
N GLU A 135 11.16 -23.55 8.21
CA GLU A 135 10.25 -24.21 7.26
C GLU A 135 8.87 -24.51 7.86
N LEU A 136 8.63 -24.15 9.13
CA LEU A 136 7.40 -24.42 9.85
C LEU A 136 6.51 -23.17 9.91
N PRO A 137 5.30 -23.19 9.32
CA PRO A 137 4.39 -22.05 9.40
C PRO A 137 3.79 -21.87 10.81
N SER A 138 3.50 -20.63 11.18
CA SER A 138 2.68 -20.33 12.38
C SER A 138 1.33 -21.05 12.30
N ARG A 139 0.83 -21.55 13.44
CA ARG A 139 -0.51 -22.13 13.55
C ARG A 139 -1.56 -21.05 13.74
N ASN A 140 -1.68 -20.14 12.79
CA ASN A 140 -2.71 -19.11 12.87
C ASN A 140 -4.12 -19.72 12.67
N THR A 141 -5.09 -19.25 13.45
CA THR A 141 -6.51 -19.55 13.24
C THR A 141 -7.08 -18.75 12.07
N ALA A 142 -8.38 -18.94 11.79
CA ALA A 142 -9.11 -18.13 10.81
C ALA A 142 -8.95 -16.62 11.09
N PRO A 143 -9.00 -15.77 10.04
CA PRO A 143 -8.80 -14.33 10.18
C PRO A 143 -9.72 -13.69 11.21
N GLY A 144 -9.16 -12.97 12.19
CA GLY A 144 -9.91 -12.28 13.24
C GLY A 144 -10.20 -10.80 12.93
N CYS A 145 -9.45 -10.21 11.99
CA CYS A 145 -9.63 -8.81 11.57
C CYS A 145 -9.32 -8.59 10.09
N ILE A 146 -9.56 -7.39 9.57
CA ILE A 146 -9.31 -7.04 8.16
C ILE A 146 -7.84 -7.22 7.78
N ALA A 147 -6.90 -6.84 8.66
CA ALA A 147 -5.47 -7.04 8.41
C ALA A 147 -5.13 -8.54 8.32
N ASP A 148 -5.72 -9.38 9.17
CA ASP A 148 -5.53 -10.83 9.10
C ASP A 148 -6.07 -11.39 7.76
N GLN A 149 -7.25 -10.94 7.32
CA GLN A 149 -7.87 -11.38 6.07
C GLN A 149 -6.97 -11.06 4.87
N VAL A 150 -6.43 -9.83 4.84
CA VAL A 150 -5.54 -9.38 3.76
C VAL A 150 -4.22 -10.16 3.77
N LEU A 151 -3.57 -10.28 4.93
CA LEU A 151 -2.25 -10.91 5.03
C LEU A 151 -2.31 -12.42 4.84
N GLN A 152 -3.25 -13.12 5.49
CA GLN A 152 -3.42 -14.57 5.33
C GLN A 152 -3.89 -14.91 3.92
N GLY A 153 -4.85 -14.15 3.37
CA GLY A 153 -5.30 -14.33 1.99
C GLY A 153 -4.16 -14.16 0.97
N PHE A 154 -3.24 -13.20 1.20
CA PHE A 154 -2.05 -13.05 0.38
C PHE A 154 -1.10 -14.25 0.49
N VAL A 155 -0.80 -14.72 1.71
CA VAL A 155 0.03 -15.91 1.94
C VAL A 155 -0.57 -17.13 1.25
N ASP A 156 -1.87 -17.36 1.41
CA ASP A 156 -2.58 -18.49 0.83
C ASP A 156 -2.59 -18.41 -0.70
N SER A 157 -2.82 -17.23 -1.28
CA SER A 157 -2.76 -17.02 -2.73
C SER A 157 -1.38 -17.36 -3.27
N VAL A 158 -0.33 -16.78 -2.70
CA VAL A 158 1.05 -17.00 -3.18
C VAL A 158 1.46 -18.46 -3.04
N ARG A 159 1.10 -19.13 -1.94
CA ARG A 159 1.45 -20.54 -1.73
C ARG A 159 0.63 -21.50 -2.57
N SER A 160 -0.63 -21.17 -2.85
CA SER A 160 -1.49 -21.95 -3.75
C SER A 160 -1.00 -21.84 -5.20
N ASP A 161 -0.50 -20.66 -5.59
CA ASP A 161 0.15 -20.45 -6.87
C ASP A 161 1.60 -21.00 -6.91
N GLY A 162 2.22 -21.13 -5.73
CA GLY A 162 3.65 -21.35 -5.53
C GLY A 162 4.16 -22.79 -5.52
N ILE A 163 3.40 -23.74 -6.08
CA ILE A 163 4.03 -24.96 -6.62
C ILE A 163 4.90 -24.60 -7.86
N LEU A 164 4.77 -23.38 -8.42
CA LEU A 164 5.53 -22.89 -9.59
C LEU A 164 6.21 -21.52 -9.44
N THR A 165 6.12 -20.79 -8.33
CA THR A 165 6.80 -19.49 -8.18
C THR A 165 8.27 -19.67 -7.82
N SER A 166 9.15 -19.17 -8.69
CA SER A 166 10.57 -19.00 -8.40
C SER A 166 10.76 -17.97 -7.28
N THR A 167 11.65 -18.27 -6.33
CA THR A 167 12.10 -17.38 -5.25
C THR A 167 12.61 -16.01 -5.73
N SER A 168 12.83 -15.87 -7.05
CA SER A 168 13.32 -14.66 -7.73
C SER A 168 12.34 -13.49 -7.80
N SER A 169 11.07 -13.64 -7.41
CA SER A 169 10.07 -12.54 -7.51
C SER A 169 10.04 -11.60 -6.30
N TYR A 170 10.71 -11.92 -5.20
CA TYR A 170 10.69 -11.10 -3.99
C TYR A 170 12.04 -10.45 -3.72
N THR A 171 12.01 -9.14 -3.52
CA THR A 171 13.23 -8.38 -3.20
C THR A 171 13.67 -8.71 -1.77
N PRO A 172 14.98 -8.83 -1.45
CA PRO A 172 15.42 -9.12 -0.08
C PRO A 172 14.98 -8.05 0.93
N LYS A 173 15.10 -6.76 0.56
CA LYS A 173 14.73 -5.64 1.42
C LYS A 173 13.33 -5.10 1.06
N PRO A 174 12.43 -4.88 2.04
CA PRO A 174 11.16 -4.22 1.80
C PRO A 174 11.32 -2.85 1.12
N LYS A 175 10.45 -2.56 0.15
CA LYS A 175 10.44 -1.32 -0.62
C LYS A 175 9.54 -0.28 0.06
N VAL A 176 10.13 0.55 0.91
CA VAL A 176 9.40 1.60 1.67
C VAL A 176 8.73 2.65 0.78
N SER A 177 9.13 2.76 -0.49
CA SER A 177 8.41 3.55 -1.49
C SER A 177 6.93 3.14 -1.58
N ALA A 178 6.60 1.87 -1.39
CA ALA A 178 5.22 1.38 -1.37
C ALA A 178 4.37 2.02 -0.28
N LEU A 179 4.98 2.44 0.85
CA LEU A 179 4.32 3.13 1.96
C LEU A 179 4.24 4.65 1.74
N VAL A 180 5.33 5.25 1.26
CA VAL A 180 5.51 6.71 1.20
C VAL A 180 4.91 7.32 -0.07
N GLN A 181 5.03 6.63 -1.21
CA GLN A 181 4.53 7.11 -2.48
C GLN A 181 3.07 6.69 -2.62
N GLN A 182 2.16 7.66 -2.65
CA GLN A 182 0.74 7.39 -2.87
C GLN A 182 0.40 7.10 -4.34
N GLN A 183 1.36 7.31 -5.25
CA GLN A 183 1.19 7.14 -6.69
C GLN A 183 2.16 6.08 -7.19
N GLY A 184 1.60 4.98 -7.68
CA GLY A 184 2.37 3.84 -8.20
C GLY A 184 2.53 2.72 -7.17
N ARG A 185 2.36 1.48 -7.63
CA ARG A 185 2.74 0.29 -6.86
C ARG A 185 4.22 0.02 -7.07
N SER A 186 4.90 -0.43 -6.01
CA SER A 186 6.26 -0.94 -6.13
C SER A 186 6.27 -2.28 -6.86
N GLU A 187 7.43 -2.71 -7.33
CA GLU A 187 7.64 -4.05 -7.90
C GLU A 187 7.50 -5.18 -6.84
N ASP A 188 7.50 -4.84 -5.55
CA ASP A 188 7.45 -5.80 -4.45
C ASP A 188 6.02 -5.91 -3.89
N ASP A 189 5.31 -6.98 -4.27
CA ASP A 189 3.91 -7.19 -3.86
C ASP A 189 3.74 -7.30 -2.34
N ILE A 190 4.73 -7.87 -1.63
CA ILE A 190 4.75 -7.91 -0.16
C ILE A 190 4.70 -6.49 0.41
N SER A 191 5.58 -5.60 -0.09
CA SER A 191 5.60 -4.20 0.33
C SER A 191 4.30 -3.48 0.01
N ASN A 192 3.70 -3.74 -1.15
CA ASN A 192 2.41 -3.13 -1.52
C ASN A 192 1.29 -3.55 -0.55
N VAL A 193 1.16 -4.85 -0.28
CA VAL A 193 0.13 -5.39 0.63
C VAL A 193 0.32 -4.86 2.05
N VAL A 194 1.54 -4.85 2.55
CA VAL A 194 1.83 -4.34 3.90
C VAL A 194 1.58 -2.84 3.99
N ALA A 195 1.96 -2.06 2.98
CA ALA A 195 1.68 -0.63 2.95
C ALA A 195 0.17 -0.34 2.99
N ASP A 196 -0.63 -1.11 2.24
CA ASP A 196 -2.09 -0.99 2.26
C ASP A 196 -2.67 -1.32 3.64
N VAL A 197 -2.14 -2.33 4.34
CA VAL A 197 -2.52 -2.66 5.72
C VAL A 197 -2.12 -1.56 6.70
N VAL A 198 -0.90 -1.03 6.65
CA VAL A 198 -0.47 0.03 7.59
C VAL A 198 -1.34 1.28 7.45
N ARG A 199 -1.81 1.60 6.24
CA ARG A 199 -2.70 2.76 5.99
C ARG A 199 -4.08 2.63 6.60
N THR A 200 -4.54 1.43 6.97
CA THR A 200 -5.85 1.26 7.62
C THR A 200 -5.84 1.59 9.11
N TYR A 201 -4.66 1.85 9.70
CA TYR A 201 -4.47 2.18 11.11
C TYR A 201 -4.11 3.66 11.31
N PRO A 202 -5.11 4.57 11.34
CA PRO A 202 -4.85 6.00 11.49
C PRO A 202 -4.21 6.35 12.85
N GLU A 203 -4.31 5.48 13.86
CA GLU A 203 -3.69 5.71 15.17
C GLU A 203 -2.14 5.69 15.11
N ILE A 204 -1.56 5.13 14.03
CA ILE A 204 -0.11 5.11 13.79
C ILE A 204 0.27 6.41 13.07
N GLU A 205 0.22 7.53 13.79
CA GLU A 205 0.23 8.86 13.18
C GLU A 205 1.60 9.31 12.66
N THR A 206 2.69 8.87 13.30
CA THR A 206 4.04 9.38 13.02
C THR A 206 4.77 8.53 11.98
N LEU A 207 5.53 9.17 11.08
CA LEU A 207 6.33 8.49 10.07
C LEU A 207 7.28 7.41 10.65
N PRO A 208 8.02 7.64 11.77
CA PRO A 208 8.85 6.60 12.37
C PRO A 208 8.06 5.34 12.72
N LYS A 209 6.92 5.49 13.42
CA LYS A 209 6.05 4.35 13.77
C LYS A 209 5.51 3.63 12.55
N GLN A 210 5.08 4.35 11.51
CA GLN A 210 4.58 3.75 10.27
C GLN A 210 5.66 2.91 9.58
N VAL A 211 6.87 3.46 9.43
CA VAL A 211 8.01 2.74 8.84
C VAL A 211 8.41 1.54 9.70
N ALA A 212 8.34 1.65 11.03
CA ALA A 212 8.64 0.56 11.95
C ALA A 212 7.68 -0.62 11.79
N VAL A 213 6.37 -0.35 11.82
CA VAL A 213 5.33 -1.38 11.66
C VAL A 213 5.39 -1.98 10.25
N PHE A 214 5.58 -1.15 9.23
CA PHE A 214 5.78 -1.61 7.85
C PHE A 214 6.97 -2.57 7.75
N GLN A 215 8.14 -2.21 8.29
CA GLN A 215 9.33 -3.04 8.20
C GLN A 215 9.14 -4.39 8.88
N ASN A 216 8.62 -4.42 10.11
CA ASN A 216 8.38 -5.67 10.83
C ASN A 216 7.37 -6.55 10.10
N MET A 217 6.25 -5.97 9.66
CA MET A 217 5.20 -6.72 8.98
C MET A 217 5.66 -7.25 7.62
N ALA A 218 6.46 -6.49 6.87
CA ALA A 218 7.01 -6.93 5.59
C ALA A 218 8.06 -8.05 5.74
N LEU A 219 8.93 -7.98 6.75
CA LEU A 219 9.88 -9.05 7.03
C LEU A 219 9.16 -10.33 7.48
N LEU A 220 8.17 -10.21 8.37
CA LEU A 220 7.37 -11.34 8.82
C LEU A 220 6.56 -11.97 7.67
N LEU A 221 5.84 -11.16 6.89
CA LEU A 221 5.03 -11.64 5.76
C LEU A 221 5.90 -12.35 4.72
N LYS A 222 7.10 -11.83 4.45
CA LYS A 222 8.06 -12.45 3.54
C LYS A 222 8.45 -13.85 3.97
N TRP A 223 8.78 -14.02 5.25
CA TRP A 223 9.07 -15.35 5.78
C TRP A 223 7.83 -16.25 5.75
N MET A 224 6.65 -15.74 6.10
CA MET A 224 5.41 -16.53 6.02
C MET A 224 5.12 -17.00 4.60
N VAL A 225 5.46 -16.21 3.58
CA VAL A 225 5.32 -16.60 2.18
C VAL A 225 6.36 -17.67 1.80
N LEU A 226 7.63 -17.43 2.09
CA LEU A 226 8.76 -18.22 1.55
C LEU A 226 9.12 -19.46 2.36
N LEU A 227 8.96 -19.42 3.69
CA LEU A 227 9.40 -20.49 4.63
C LEU A 227 10.83 -20.98 4.39
N ASP A 228 11.75 -20.06 4.10
CA ASP A 228 13.14 -20.38 3.83
C ASP A 228 14.07 -19.74 4.87
N LYS A 229 15.30 -20.26 4.90
CA LYS A 229 16.34 -19.75 5.81
C LYS A 229 16.70 -18.29 5.50
N GLN A 230 16.68 -17.89 4.24
CA GLN A 230 17.08 -16.54 3.83
C GLN A 230 16.15 -15.47 4.41
N SER A 231 14.84 -15.63 4.24
CA SER A 231 13.82 -14.74 4.80
C SER A 231 13.79 -14.78 6.33
N TRP A 232 14.04 -15.95 6.93
CA TRP A 232 14.20 -16.11 8.37
C TRP A 232 15.38 -15.32 8.95
N ASP A 233 16.52 -15.35 8.25
CA ASP A 233 17.74 -14.66 8.68
C ASP A 233 17.62 -13.13 8.55
N LEU A 234 16.75 -12.63 7.67
CA LEU A 234 16.46 -11.20 7.58
C LEU A 234 15.68 -10.67 8.80
N MET A 235 14.85 -11.50 9.43
CA MET A 235 14.09 -11.12 10.63
C MET A 235 15.02 -10.96 11.84
N PRO A 236 14.85 -9.91 12.66
CA PRO A 236 15.49 -9.87 13.97
C PRO A 236 14.99 -11.05 14.83
N SER A 237 15.85 -11.52 15.74
CA SER A 237 15.58 -12.73 16.52
C SER A 237 14.26 -12.68 17.30
N TRP A 238 13.90 -11.49 17.82
CA TRP A 238 12.66 -11.27 18.55
C TRP A 238 11.39 -11.29 17.68
N LEU A 239 11.49 -11.11 16.35
CA LEU A 239 10.35 -11.19 15.45
C LEU A 239 10.03 -12.63 15.02
N ARG A 240 11.04 -13.51 15.05
CA ARG A 240 10.90 -14.93 14.67
C ARG A 240 9.82 -15.62 15.54
N PRO A 241 9.03 -16.55 14.99
CA PRO A 241 8.07 -17.33 15.76
C PRO A 241 8.66 -17.99 17.00
N VAL A 242 7.97 -17.87 18.12
CA VAL A 242 8.25 -18.62 19.34
C VAL A 242 7.64 -20.03 19.23
N PRO A 243 8.11 -21.02 20.04
CA PRO A 243 7.60 -22.39 19.98
C PRO A 243 6.08 -22.51 20.10
N ALA A 244 5.44 -21.65 20.92
CA ALA A 244 3.99 -21.62 21.08
C ALA A 244 3.26 -21.26 19.77
N GLN A 245 3.82 -20.39 18.93
CA GLN A 245 3.23 -20.03 17.63
C GLN A 245 3.27 -21.19 16.63
N LEU A 246 4.23 -22.12 16.77
CA LEU A 246 4.37 -23.29 15.91
C LEU A 246 3.54 -24.50 16.36
N THR A 247 3.11 -24.52 17.63
CA THR A 247 2.47 -25.69 18.25
C THR A 247 1.01 -25.45 18.61
N THR A 248 0.66 -24.23 19.01
CA THR A 248 -0.67 -23.87 19.52
C THR A 248 -1.43 -22.99 18.51
N PRO A 249 -2.66 -23.36 18.12
CA PRO A 249 -3.52 -22.49 17.33
C PRO A 249 -3.81 -21.15 18.02
N HIS A 250 -3.61 -20.02 17.33
CA HIS A 250 -3.79 -18.67 17.89
C HIS A 250 -4.16 -17.63 16.82
N ALA A 251 -4.63 -16.45 17.24
CA ALA A 251 -5.03 -15.38 16.32
C ALA A 251 -3.83 -14.71 15.63
N ALA A 252 -3.92 -14.47 14.32
CA ALA A 252 -2.79 -14.01 13.49
C ALA A 252 -2.26 -12.61 13.85
N TRP A 253 -3.06 -11.76 14.51
CA TRP A 253 -2.61 -10.44 14.96
C TRP A 253 -1.50 -10.51 16.02
N ILE A 254 -1.41 -11.62 16.76
CA ILE A 254 -0.39 -11.82 17.80
C ILE A 254 1.01 -11.88 17.17
N ASP A 255 1.16 -12.45 15.98
CA ASP A 255 2.46 -12.64 15.32
C ASP A 255 3.21 -11.34 15.04
N ARG A 256 2.47 -10.23 14.94
CA ARG A 256 2.97 -8.89 14.61
C ARG A 256 3.46 -8.11 15.83
N ILE A 257 3.31 -8.67 17.03
CA ILE A 257 3.74 -8.04 18.28
C ILE A 257 5.26 -8.22 18.44
N PRO A 258 6.05 -7.15 18.66
CA PRO A 258 7.51 -7.25 18.72
C PRO A 258 8.07 -8.14 19.82
N TRP A 259 7.39 -8.26 20.97
CA TRP A 259 7.93 -8.92 22.16
C TRP A 259 7.57 -10.41 22.23
N PRO A 260 8.55 -11.34 22.14
CA PRO A 260 8.33 -12.78 22.21
C PRO A 260 7.53 -13.23 23.44
N ARG A 261 7.84 -12.72 24.63
CA ARG A 261 7.16 -13.11 25.87
C ARG A 261 5.71 -12.67 25.90
N VAL A 262 5.43 -11.51 25.31
CA VAL A 262 4.06 -11.01 25.15
C VAL A 262 3.28 -11.93 24.21
N ARG A 263 3.88 -12.36 23.10
CA ARG A 263 3.25 -13.31 22.17
C ARG A 263 2.93 -14.64 22.85
N GLU A 264 3.89 -15.23 23.58
CA GLU A 264 3.65 -16.45 24.36
C GLU A 264 2.53 -16.27 25.38
N TYR A 265 2.53 -15.15 26.10
CA TYR A 265 1.49 -14.85 27.09
C TYR A 265 0.11 -14.72 26.47
N LEU A 266 -0.03 -14.02 25.35
CA LEU A 266 -1.31 -13.85 24.66
C LEU A 266 -1.83 -15.19 24.10
N ILE A 267 -0.95 -16.05 23.61
CA ILE A 267 -1.33 -17.40 23.16
C ILE A 267 -1.83 -18.25 24.33
N ALA A 268 -1.21 -18.13 25.50
CA ALA A 268 -1.63 -18.84 26.71
C ALA A 268 -2.91 -18.26 27.36
N ASN A 269 -3.30 -17.03 27.01
CA ASN A 269 -4.44 -16.31 27.59
C ASN A 269 -5.40 -15.82 26.46
N PRO A 270 -6.12 -16.74 25.78
CA PRO A 270 -6.97 -16.41 24.64
C PRO A 270 -8.17 -15.52 24.98
N ASP A 271 -8.47 -15.32 26.27
CA ASP A 271 -9.51 -14.41 26.74
C ASP A 271 -9.18 -12.93 26.46
N ILE A 272 -7.91 -12.60 26.20
CA ILE A 272 -7.50 -11.26 25.77
C ILE A 272 -7.71 -11.16 24.26
N THR A 273 -8.80 -10.52 23.87
CA THR A 273 -9.18 -10.41 22.46
C THR A 273 -8.49 -9.22 21.78
N LEU A 274 -8.60 -9.16 20.44
CA LEU A 274 -8.11 -8.00 19.69
C LEU A 274 -8.80 -6.70 20.12
N ASP A 275 -10.10 -6.75 20.46
CA ASP A 275 -10.87 -5.57 20.87
C ASP A 275 -10.38 -5.02 22.22
N ASP A 276 -9.94 -5.89 23.13
CA ASP A 276 -9.32 -5.48 24.40
C ASP A 276 -7.95 -4.82 24.18
N TRP A 277 -7.22 -5.29 23.16
CA TRP A 277 -5.82 -4.95 22.92
C TRP A 277 -5.63 -3.73 22.02
N ALA A 278 -6.32 -3.69 20.87
CA ALA A 278 -5.97 -2.85 19.72
C ALA A 278 -5.92 -1.37 20.06
N ALA A 279 -6.98 -0.81 20.64
CA ALA A 279 -7.06 0.63 20.92
C ALA A 279 -5.97 1.08 21.92
N THR A 280 -5.77 0.30 22.99
CA THR A 280 -4.78 0.63 24.03
C THR A 280 -3.37 0.49 23.49
N TYR A 281 -3.09 -0.56 22.71
CA TYR A 281 -1.78 -0.82 22.15
C TYR A 281 -1.41 0.18 21.07
N SER A 282 -2.26 0.38 20.05
CA SER A 282 -1.97 1.24 18.90
C SER A 282 -1.69 2.70 19.31
N SER A 283 -2.37 3.19 20.35
CA SER A 283 -2.14 4.54 20.89
C SER A 283 -0.92 4.65 21.82
N SER A 284 -0.45 3.53 22.39
CA SER A 284 0.58 3.54 23.43
C SER A 284 1.96 3.07 22.98
N PHE A 285 2.07 2.25 21.93
CA PHE A 285 3.38 1.78 21.47
C PHE A 285 4.18 2.94 20.86
N ASP A 286 5.50 2.89 21.03
CA ASP A 286 6.41 3.86 20.46
C ASP A 286 7.75 3.23 20.10
N VAL A 287 8.45 3.87 19.17
CA VAL A 287 9.84 3.55 18.83
C VAL A 287 10.65 4.79 19.20
N SER A 288 11.58 4.66 20.16
CA SER A 288 12.32 5.75 20.80
C SER A 288 13.33 6.45 19.87
N TRP A 289 12.83 7.02 18.78
CA TRP A 289 13.58 7.79 17.80
C TRP A 289 13.64 9.25 18.21
N THR A 290 14.77 9.66 18.81
CA THR A 290 14.97 11.02 19.34
C THR A 290 15.40 12.04 18.29
N TYR A 291 15.59 11.61 17.04
CA TYR A 291 16.01 12.46 15.94
C TYR A 291 14.81 12.96 15.14
N GLU A 292 15.07 13.85 14.18
CA GLU A 292 14.04 14.41 13.32
C GLU A 292 13.30 13.28 12.55
N PRO A 293 11.95 13.27 12.53
CA PRO A 293 11.18 12.16 11.96
C PRO A 293 11.44 11.90 10.48
N SER A 294 11.79 12.90 9.67
CA SER A 294 12.08 12.68 8.24
C SER A 294 13.37 11.90 8.00
N LEU A 295 14.30 11.90 8.97
CA LEU A 295 15.57 11.16 8.90
C LEU A 295 15.42 9.64 8.92
N VAL A 296 14.21 9.10 9.12
CA VAL A 296 13.96 7.66 8.99
C VAL A 296 14.01 7.18 7.53
N LEU A 297 13.95 8.10 6.57
CA LEU A 297 14.05 7.83 5.14
C LEU A 297 15.26 8.55 4.54
N ILE A 298 15.85 7.94 3.52
CA ILE A 298 16.89 8.56 2.70
C ILE A 298 16.59 8.33 1.23
N THR A 299 17.05 9.25 0.39
CA THR A 299 16.99 9.12 -1.06
C THR A 299 18.35 8.70 -1.58
N VAL A 300 18.41 7.57 -2.28
CA VAL A 300 19.64 7.01 -2.85
C VAL A 300 19.58 7.16 -4.36
N ALA A 301 20.66 7.67 -4.96
CA ALA A 301 20.79 7.72 -6.41
C ALA A 301 20.97 6.30 -6.94
N THR A 302 20.18 5.92 -7.95
CA THR A 302 20.36 4.64 -8.64
C THR A 302 21.15 4.85 -9.93
N ASP A 303 21.67 3.77 -10.50
CA ASP A 303 22.57 3.81 -11.69
C ASP A 303 21.90 4.35 -12.97
N GLY A 304 20.62 4.78 -12.91
CA GLY A 304 19.88 5.39 -14.01
C GLY A 304 19.85 6.92 -13.93
N PRO A 305 19.97 7.64 -15.06
CA PRO A 305 19.93 9.10 -15.06
C PRO A 305 18.60 9.63 -14.54
N GLY A 306 18.63 10.33 -13.40
CA GLY A 306 17.46 10.96 -12.77
C GLY A 306 16.56 10.03 -11.95
N MET A 307 16.94 8.76 -11.76
CA MET A 307 16.22 7.88 -10.84
C MET A 307 16.81 7.95 -9.43
N SER A 308 15.96 8.24 -8.47
CA SER A 308 16.30 8.29 -7.05
C SER A 308 15.31 7.42 -6.29
N GLU A 309 15.80 6.42 -5.55
CA GLU A 309 14.97 5.52 -4.78
C GLU A 309 14.88 5.97 -3.31
N ILE A 310 13.67 5.97 -2.76
CA ILE A 310 13.45 6.22 -1.33
C ILE A 310 13.63 4.90 -0.59
N THR A 311 14.56 4.87 0.36
CA THR A 311 14.87 3.71 1.19
C THR A 311 14.85 4.09 2.67
N ILE A 312 14.75 3.08 3.55
CA ILE A 312 14.83 3.30 5.00
C ILE A 312 16.28 3.65 5.33
N ASN A 313 16.47 4.68 6.17
CA ASN A 313 17.79 5.03 6.67
C ASN A 313 18.42 3.80 7.39
N PRO A 314 19.62 3.33 6.99
CA PRO A 314 20.27 2.19 7.64
C PRO A 314 20.46 2.35 9.16
N VAL A 315 20.64 3.59 9.64
CA VAL A 315 20.71 3.89 11.08
C VAL A 315 19.37 3.62 11.75
N TYR A 316 18.27 3.97 11.08
CA TYR A 316 16.93 3.65 11.57
C TYR A 316 16.61 2.16 11.46
N GLU A 317 17.02 1.49 10.37
CA GLU A 317 16.87 0.03 10.21
C GLU A 317 17.53 -0.73 11.37
N GLU A 318 18.76 -0.36 11.72
CA GLU A 318 19.47 -0.93 12.88
C GLU A 318 18.81 -0.55 14.21
N HIS A 319 18.31 0.69 14.34
CA HIS A 319 17.55 1.11 15.50
C HIS A 319 16.29 0.25 15.69
N LEU A 320 15.56 -0.08 14.62
CA LEU A 320 14.38 -0.95 14.68
C LEU A 320 14.72 -2.38 15.11
N ARG A 321 15.89 -2.91 14.71
CA ARG A 321 16.35 -4.25 15.08
C ARG A 321 16.62 -4.40 16.58
N GLN A 322 16.81 -3.31 17.32
CA GLN A 322 17.10 -3.35 18.75
C GLN A 322 15.80 -3.22 19.56
N LEU A 323 15.37 -4.32 20.17
CA LEU A 323 14.08 -4.39 20.88
C LEU A 323 13.96 -3.35 22.01
N LYS A 324 15.08 -2.92 22.60
CA LYS A 324 15.12 -1.85 23.63
C LYS A 324 14.57 -0.50 23.17
N ASN A 325 14.50 -0.27 21.87
CA ASN A 325 13.95 0.96 21.30
C ASN A 325 12.43 0.91 21.17
N TRP A 326 11.81 -0.26 21.35
CA TRP A 326 10.37 -0.44 21.32
C TRP A 326 9.83 -0.30 22.74
N THR A 327 8.87 0.60 22.93
CA THR A 327 8.33 0.94 24.25
C THR A 327 6.82 1.05 24.21
N VAL A 328 6.20 1.08 25.40
CA VAL A 328 4.77 1.34 25.58
C VAL A 328 4.56 2.41 26.65
N ALA A 329 3.62 3.31 26.39
CA ALA A 329 3.26 4.41 27.28
C ALA A 329 2.58 3.94 28.58
N ASN A 330 2.52 4.83 29.56
CA ASN A 330 1.96 4.56 30.90
C ASN A 330 0.51 4.07 30.87
N LEU A 331 -0.30 4.52 29.92
CA LEU A 331 -1.69 4.08 29.78
C LEU A 331 -1.78 2.56 29.58
N PHE A 332 -0.98 2.03 28.65
CA PHE A 332 -0.90 0.59 28.41
C PHE A 332 -0.39 -0.16 29.64
N ARG A 333 0.65 0.37 30.30
CA ARG A 333 1.24 -0.26 31.50
C ARG A 333 0.24 -0.37 32.66
N GLN A 334 -0.64 0.61 32.82
CA GLN A 334 -1.71 0.55 33.83
C GLN A 334 -2.80 -0.47 33.47
N ARG A 335 -3.15 -0.58 32.18
CA ARG A 335 -4.18 -1.52 31.71
C ARG A 335 -3.72 -2.98 31.72
N PHE A 336 -2.45 -3.22 31.39
CA PHE A 336 -1.86 -4.55 31.26
C PHE A 336 -0.53 -4.66 32.04
N PRO A 337 -0.56 -4.61 33.38
CA PRO A 337 0.66 -4.58 34.20
C PRO A 337 1.53 -5.84 34.03
N VAL A 338 0.92 -7.01 33.91
CA VAL A 338 1.64 -8.27 33.68
C VAL A 338 2.36 -8.27 32.32
N ILE A 339 1.71 -7.72 31.29
CA ILE A 339 2.27 -7.66 29.95
C ILE A 339 3.38 -6.61 29.87
N ALA A 340 3.23 -5.48 30.57
CA ALA A 340 4.28 -4.47 30.69
C ALA A 340 5.56 -5.03 31.34
N ASP A 341 5.43 -5.87 32.37
CA ASP A 341 6.58 -6.54 32.98
C ASP A 341 7.29 -7.50 32.00
N LEU A 342 6.52 -8.21 31.15
CA LEU A 342 7.09 -9.06 30.09
C LEU A 342 7.86 -8.23 29.05
N ILE A 343 7.32 -7.07 28.65
CA ILE A 343 7.98 -6.12 27.74
C ILE A 343 9.33 -5.66 28.32
N ASP A 344 9.36 -5.33 29.61
CA ASP A 344 10.59 -4.85 30.27
C ASP A 344 11.64 -5.97 30.35
N ARG A 345 11.24 -7.21 30.61
CA ARG A 345 12.14 -8.38 30.62
C ARG A 345 12.75 -8.67 29.25
N ASP A 346 11.95 -8.68 28.18
CA ASP A 346 12.44 -8.86 26.81
C ASP A 346 13.43 -7.75 26.40
N THR A 347 13.19 -6.53 26.88
CA THR A 347 14.06 -5.37 26.63
C THR A 347 15.43 -5.51 27.31
N LEU A 348 15.46 -5.98 28.56
CA LEU A 348 16.70 -6.15 29.33
C LEU A 348 17.58 -7.26 28.75
N GLU A 349 17.01 -8.41 28.38
CA GLU A 349 17.77 -9.55 27.83
C GLU A 349 18.28 -9.28 26.40
N SER A 350 17.54 -8.51 25.60
CA SER A 350 18.00 -8.06 24.28
C SER A 350 19.24 -7.17 24.34
N GLY A 351 19.52 -6.55 25.50
CA GLY A 351 20.76 -5.82 25.75
C GLY A 351 21.98 -6.70 26.07
N VAL A 352 21.75 -7.96 26.46
CA VAL A 352 22.80 -8.91 26.89
C VAL A 352 23.23 -9.84 25.75
N CYS A 353 22.34 -10.14 24.80
CA CYS A 353 22.65 -11.00 23.65
C CYS A 353 23.57 -10.37 22.58
N GLY A 354 24.08 -9.16 22.80
CA GLY A 354 25.13 -8.55 21.97
C GLY A 354 26.54 -9.13 22.19
N GLU A 355 26.75 -9.94 23.23
CA GLU A 355 28.10 -10.43 23.62
C GLU A 355 28.31 -11.95 23.48
N PHE A 356 27.30 -12.73 23.11
CA PHE A 356 27.43 -14.19 23.00
C PHE A 356 26.87 -14.73 21.70
N ASN A 357 27.58 -14.50 20.59
CA ASN A 357 27.59 -15.44 19.47
C ASN A 357 28.82 -15.21 18.57
N THR A 358 29.99 -15.57 19.10
CA THR A 358 31.14 -16.02 18.32
C THR A 358 31.65 -17.30 18.94
N SER A 359 31.23 -18.44 18.39
CA SER A 359 31.96 -19.72 18.39
C SER A 359 31.39 -20.63 17.32
#